data_AF-A0A225VPW5-F1
#
_entry.id   AF-A0A225VPW5-F1
#
_cell.length_a   1.000
_cell.length_b   1.000
_cell.length_c   1.000
_cell.angle_alpha   90.00
_cell.angle_beta   90.00
_cell.angle_gamma   90.00
#
_symmetry.space_group_name_H-M   'P 1'
#
loop_
_entity.id
_entity.type
_entity.pdbx_description
1 polymer ?
#
loop_
_entity_poly.entity_id
_entity_poly.type
_entity_poly.pdbx_seq_one_letter_code
_entity_poly.pdbx_strand_id
1 'polypeptide(L)'
;MTKINVIAPAEITVVPLSQNDSFRVRSAQWVATTTRRYNRWWTVERMLLAVWLFQGVVPLVLQTRTYIDFVKPHRIAEILVVPPDQRKETEKILEKCPMDSFYLAGVWWNHDTTHYYTMGNTTVCHIIVPQYNTHGNYVIHYAPPNSSTSSCVPVEVYLYHASIGFYSFYEREVGTYCPENRMGSLVLEVLGAYDINGSLLAEDTGSTKPRVSYWYSVVGFVWLAYRALIIRRSYILCRRYGQRCDSMGEIVRQHEIIVFVQESIRLSAHGATNCQRAVLLYIIVEGVMSDLFLIIAFGGWSIKIQYVSLGYNLSGLMLVLFEIIEHSQWLQEKWRLRIKRLFFSYETAIIGELVVAVMFQAFLSQFNNSDLKRSNPTALAVSYYLWSVICHAVVVVIIIAIILSVRMPIAILYVWLKHRSLMIFSAPCCVDTAMGSRSRLTMLGGYCIRNSNLYYTKEALKAFGMLKMEEDGAEYLVMRRLYWFAVPKDNLIVIGVVYGRWVEPCNERSCTGTIKFIERKLGGTSRSITCRLHRSTGSAKVMAWSGPDDGVLPAPVRPVFPLQPGTETA
;
A
#
# COMPACT_ATOMS: atom_id res chain seq x y z
N MET A 1 84.96 -13.90 5.72
CA MET A 1 85.52 -13.63 4.37
C MET A 1 84.82 -12.37 3.86
N THR A 2 85.46 -11.19 3.66
CA THR A 2 86.38 -10.82 2.56
C THR A 2 85.82 -11.22 1.18
N LYS A 3 85.65 -10.40 0.14
CA LYS A 3 86.02 -9.01 -0.24
C LYS A 3 84.96 -8.56 -1.32
N ILE A 4 84.83 -7.34 -1.88
CA ILE A 4 85.62 -6.09 -1.90
C ILE A 4 84.67 -4.86 -2.16
N ASN A 5 85.14 -3.61 -2.01
CA ASN A 5 84.44 -2.39 -2.49
C ASN A 5 84.89 -2.01 -3.92
N VAL A 6 84.01 -1.44 -4.75
CA VAL A 6 84.38 -0.58 -5.89
C VAL A 6 83.53 0.71 -5.88
N ILE A 7 84.11 1.79 -6.39
CA ILE A 7 83.84 3.20 -6.08
C ILE A 7 82.79 3.86 -7.01
N ALA A 8 82.22 4.97 -6.54
CA ALA A 8 81.20 5.84 -7.14
C ALA A 8 81.66 6.60 -8.43
N PRO A 9 80.74 7.38 -9.06
CA PRO A 9 80.60 8.82 -8.72
C PRO A 9 79.12 9.19 -8.40
N ALA A 10 78.78 9.93 -7.34
CA ALA A 10 79.12 11.32 -6.96
C ALA A 10 78.19 12.38 -7.59
N GLU A 11 77.08 12.74 -6.90
CA GLU A 11 76.68 14.15 -6.75
C GLU A 11 75.80 14.44 -5.50
N ILE A 12 76.33 15.39 -4.73
CA ILE A 12 75.87 16.24 -3.61
C ILE A 12 74.44 16.08 -3.02
N THR A 13 74.47 15.67 -1.75
CA THR A 13 73.53 15.72 -0.61
C THR A 13 72.72 17.02 -0.38
N VAL A 14 71.45 16.91 0.04
CA VAL A 14 70.86 17.56 1.26
C VAL A 14 69.71 16.68 1.82
N VAL A 15 69.59 16.54 3.14
CA VAL A 15 68.59 15.70 3.85
C VAL A 15 67.38 16.51 4.33
N PRO A 16 66.15 15.93 4.30
CA PRO A 16 65.24 16.14 5.43
C PRO A 16 64.47 14.88 5.90
N LEU A 17 64.65 14.58 7.20
CA LEU A 17 63.68 14.15 8.22
C LEU A 17 62.60 13.08 7.92
N SER A 18 62.55 12.10 8.82
CA SER A 18 61.55 11.03 8.92
C SER A 18 60.14 11.50 9.26
N GLN A 19 59.12 10.82 8.72
CA GLN A 19 57.88 10.57 9.47
C GLN A 19 57.13 9.32 8.95
N ASN A 20 56.73 8.46 9.89
CA ASN A 20 55.59 7.57 9.69
C ASN A 20 54.33 8.43 9.55
N ASP A 21 53.49 8.16 8.55
CA ASP A 21 52.08 7.86 8.82
C ASP A 21 51.35 7.31 7.59
N SER A 22 50.69 6.17 7.78
CA SER A 22 49.80 5.56 6.78
C SER A 22 48.53 6.39 6.59
N PHE A 23 48.18 6.73 5.35
CA PHE A 23 47.10 7.66 5.01
C PHE A 23 45.70 7.17 5.45
N ARG A 24 45.27 7.60 6.63
CA ARG A 24 43.91 7.39 7.15
C ARG A 24 42.94 8.38 6.48
N VAL A 25 42.10 7.91 5.57
CA VAL A 25 40.99 8.71 5.02
C VAL A 25 40.08 9.14 6.16
N ARG A 26 40.00 10.44 6.42
CA ARG A 26 39.31 11.00 7.60
C ARG A 26 37.79 10.78 7.49
N SER A 27 37.28 9.92 8.37
CA SER A 27 35.86 9.92 8.74
C SER A 27 35.45 11.30 9.26
N ALA A 28 34.31 11.81 8.81
CA ALA A 28 33.78 13.11 9.24
C ALA A 28 33.77 13.23 10.77
N GLN A 29 34.55 14.20 11.28
CA GLN A 29 34.82 14.36 12.71
C GLN A 29 33.69 15.17 13.35
N TRP A 30 32.81 14.49 14.07
CA TRP A 30 31.68 15.12 14.77
C TRP A 30 32.20 16.02 15.89
N VAL A 31 32.09 17.34 15.71
CA VAL A 31 32.29 18.30 16.79
C VAL A 31 31.11 18.19 17.75
N ALA A 32 31.29 17.44 18.83
CA ALA A 32 30.29 17.29 19.87
C ALA A 32 30.27 18.53 20.77
N THR A 33 29.41 19.51 20.44
CA THR A 33 29.04 20.57 21.38
C THR A 33 28.14 19.99 22.47
N THR A 34 28.67 19.94 23.70
CA THR A 34 28.02 19.32 24.86
C THR A 34 26.77 20.09 25.33
N THR A 35 25.61 19.82 24.74
CA THR A 35 24.33 20.41 25.15
C THR A 35 23.60 19.54 26.18
N ARG A 36 23.21 20.19 27.28
CA ARG A 36 22.34 19.73 28.38
C ARG A 36 21.45 18.52 28.04
N ARG A 37 21.73 17.35 28.65
CA ARG A 37 20.73 16.27 28.78
C ARG A 37 19.56 16.77 29.64
N TYR A 38 18.46 17.15 29.00
CA TYR A 38 17.17 17.16 29.69
C TYR A 38 16.78 15.71 30.04
N ASN A 39 16.29 15.49 31.26
CA ASN A 39 15.78 14.20 31.73
C ASN A 39 14.45 13.85 31.03
N ARG A 40 14.54 13.50 29.75
CA ARG A 40 13.42 13.07 28.92
C ARG A 40 13.39 11.55 28.91
N TRP A 41 12.36 10.96 29.55
CA TRP A 41 12.21 9.51 29.72
C TRP A 41 12.14 8.73 28.38
N TRP A 42 11.80 9.42 27.28
CA TRP A 42 11.68 8.86 25.93
C TRP A 42 12.50 9.63 24.90
N THR A 43 13.59 9.03 24.41
CA THR A 43 14.36 9.49 23.24
C THR A 43 13.52 9.43 21.96
N VAL A 44 13.89 10.21 20.94
CA VAL A 44 13.19 10.20 19.64
C VAL A 44 13.31 8.83 18.96
N GLU A 45 14.47 8.17 19.04
CA GLU A 45 14.63 6.76 18.59
C GLU A 45 13.57 5.85 19.19
N ARG A 46 13.39 5.84 20.52
CA ARG A 46 12.43 4.96 21.20
C ARG A 46 10.98 5.25 20.81
N MET A 47 10.61 6.52 20.62
CA MET A 47 9.25 6.89 20.20
C MET A 47 8.95 6.46 18.76
N LEU A 48 9.91 6.63 17.84
CA LEU A 48 9.81 6.11 16.47
C LEU A 48 9.68 4.59 16.44
N LEU A 49 10.47 3.88 17.24
CA LEU A 49 10.42 2.41 17.33
C LEU A 49 9.10 1.90 17.96
N ALA A 50 8.53 2.62 18.94
CA ALA A 50 7.22 2.29 19.49
C ALA A 50 6.11 2.41 18.44
N VAL A 51 6.06 3.52 17.68
CA VAL A 51 5.06 3.69 16.61
C VAL A 51 5.27 2.71 15.46
N TRP A 52 6.53 2.39 15.10
CA TRP A 52 6.87 1.33 14.14
C TRP A 52 6.36 -0.06 14.57
N LEU A 53 6.45 -0.40 15.85
CA LEU A 53 5.94 -1.66 16.37
C LEU A 53 4.42 -1.77 16.15
N PHE A 54 3.66 -0.74 16.52
CA PHE A 54 2.20 -0.71 16.38
C PHE A 54 1.72 -0.61 14.91
N GLN A 55 2.41 0.13 14.05
CA GLN A 55 1.97 0.35 12.65
C GLN A 55 2.57 -0.61 11.63
N GLY A 56 3.64 -1.33 11.98
CA GLY A 56 4.29 -2.31 11.12
C GLY A 56 4.12 -3.74 11.64
N VAL A 57 4.62 -4.01 12.84
CA VAL A 57 4.72 -5.38 13.37
C VAL A 57 3.36 -5.96 13.75
N VAL A 58 2.50 -5.19 14.43
CA VAL A 58 1.17 -5.70 14.84
C VAL A 58 0.32 -6.12 13.62
N PRO A 59 0.14 -5.31 12.55
CA PRO A 59 -0.53 -5.76 11.33
C PRO A 59 0.10 -7.00 10.69
N LEU A 60 1.44 -7.11 10.68
CA LEU A 60 2.13 -8.29 10.14
C LEU A 60 1.83 -9.56 10.96
N VAL A 61 1.73 -9.47 12.29
CA VAL A 61 1.38 -10.62 13.16
C VAL A 61 -0.05 -11.07 12.88
N LEU A 62 -0.99 -10.14 12.72
CA LEU A 62 -2.38 -10.45 12.36
C LEU A 62 -2.49 -11.14 10.98
N GLN A 63 -1.79 -10.60 9.98
CA GLN A 63 -1.74 -11.18 8.63
C GLN A 63 -1.02 -12.54 8.60
N THR A 64 0.01 -12.74 9.44
CA THR A 64 0.68 -14.04 9.60
C THR A 64 -0.27 -15.08 10.21
N ARG A 65 -1.06 -14.71 11.23
CA ARG A 65 -2.10 -15.60 11.80
C ARG A 65 -3.13 -15.99 10.74
N THR A 66 -3.67 -15.00 10.04
CA THR A 66 -4.61 -15.18 8.92
C THR A 66 -4.11 -16.21 7.91
N TYR A 67 -2.88 -16.02 7.43
CA TYR A 67 -2.24 -16.94 6.49
C TYR A 67 -2.07 -18.36 7.05
N ILE A 68 -1.66 -18.50 8.32
CA ILE A 68 -1.53 -19.81 8.98
C ILE A 68 -2.87 -20.55 9.07
N ASP A 69 -3.99 -19.84 9.22
CA ASP A 69 -5.31 -20.46 9.31
C ASP A 69 -5.78 -21.03 7.95
N PHE A 70 -5.38 -20.43 6.82
CA PHE A 70 -5.71 -20.93 5.47
C PHE A 70 -4.71 -21.97 4.89
N VAL A 71 -3.46 -21.98 5.35
CA VAL A 71 -2.43 -22.94 4.88
C VAL A 71 -2.50 -24.31 5.54
N LYS A 72 -3.22 -24.43 6.66
CA LYS A 72 -3.46 -25.73 7.31
C LYS A 72 -4.21 -26.68 6.35
N PRO A 73 -3.75 -27.93 6.19
CA PRO A 73 -4.51 -28.91 5.43
C PRO A 73 -5.87 -29.18 6.09
N HIS A 74 -6.94 -29.11 5.32
CA HIS A 74 -8.32 -29.34 5.75
C HIS A 74 -8.86 -30.67 5.17
N ARG A 75 -10.02 -31.09 5.67
CA ARG A 75 -10.78 -32.25 5.15
C ARG A 75 -12.25 -31.87 5.05
N ILE A 76 -12.92 -32.38 4.02
CA ILE A 76 -14.37 -32.27 3.88
C ILE A 76 -15.00 -33.38 4.74
N ALA A 77 -16.10 -33.07 5.42
CA ALA A 77 -16.87 -34.07 6.17
C ALA A 77 -17.40 -35.14 5.22
N GLU A 78 -17.27 -36.42 5.59
CA GLU A 78 -17.54 -37.55 4.68
C GLU A 78 -18.98 -37.54 4.14
N ILE A 79 -19.95 -37.07 4.95
CA ILE A 79 -21.36 -36.95 4.57
C ILE A 79 -21.63 -35.90 3.48
N LEU A 80 -20.71 -34.95 3.28
CA LEU A 80 -20.79 -33.92 2.24
C LEU A 80 -20.02 -34.29 0.96
N VAL A 81 -19.25 -35.39 0.98
CA VAL A 81 -18.47 -35.89 -0.15
C VAL A 81 -19.34 -36.80 -1.01
N VAL A 82 -19.37 -36.54 -2.32
CA VAL A 82 -20.16 -37.28 -3.29
C VAL A 82 -19.28 -38.30 -4.04
N PRO A 83 -19.66 -39.60 -4.10
CA PRO A 83 -18.96 -40.60 -4.91
C PRO A 83 -18.95 -40.22 -6.41
N PRO A 84 -17.85 -40.45 -7.16
CA PRO A 84 -17.74 -40.00 -8.56
C PRO A 84 -18.77 -40.61 -9.53
N ASP A 85 -19.32 -41.77 -9.17
CA ASP A 85 -20.32 -42.55 -9.91
C ASP A 85 -21.77 -42.16 -9.54
N GLN A 86 -21.98 -41.31 -8.54
CA GLN A 86 -23.31 -40.91 -8.10
C GLN A 86 -23.96 -39.95 -9.12
N ARG A 87 -25.16 -40.32 -9.59
CA ARG A 87 -25.89 -39.54 -10.60
C ARG A 87 -26.40 -38.21 -10.02
N LYS A 88 -26.20 -37.12 -10.77
CA LYS A 88 -26.81 -35.81 -10.51
C LYS A 88 -28.31 -35.87 -10.77
N GLU A 89 -29.11 -35.43 -9.79
CA GLU A 89 -30.56 -35.33 -9.89
C GLU A 89 -31.02 -33.87 -9.88
N THR A 90 -32.01 -33.53 -10.70
CA THR A 90 -32.56 -32.17 -10.85
C THR A 90 -34.09 -32.12 -10.77
N GLU A 91 -34.74 -33.25 -10.55
CA GLU A 91 -36.20 -33.33 -10.41
C GLU A 91 -36.61 -32.91 -9.00
N LYS A 92 -37.64 -32.05 -8.87
CA LYS A 92 -38.18 -31.63 -7.56
C LYS A 92 -37.13 -31.04 -6.59
N ILE A 93 -36.12 -30.32 -7.10
CA ILE A 93 -35.05 -29.69 -6.30
C ILE A 93 -35.59 -28.96 -5.06
N LEU A 94 -36.65 -28.14 -5.19
CA LEU A 94 -37.21 -27.37 -4.07
C LEU A 94 -37.88 -28.23 -2.97
N GLU A 95 -38.26 -29.48 -3.27
CA GLU A 95 -38.77 -30.44 -2.26
C GLU A 95 -37.62 -31.15 -1.53
N LYS A 96 -36.51 -31.41 -2.24
CA LYS A 96 -35.34 -32.17 -1.75
C LYS A 96 -34.28 -31.31 -1.07
N CYS A 97 -34.16 -30.08 -1.54
CA CYS A 97 -33.18 -29.08 -1.16
C CYS A 97 -33.91 -27.75 -0.87
N PRO A 98 -34.63 -27.66 0.28
CA PRO A 98 -35.58 -26.58 0.54
C PRO A 98 -34.94 -25.31 1.12
N MET A 99 -33.61 -25.28 1.32
CA MET A 99 -32.88 -24.09 1.75
C MET A 99 -32.61 -23.18 0.55
N ASP A 100 -32.93 -21.88 0.68
CA ASP A 100 -32.74 -20.86 -0.37
C ASP A 100 -31.72 -19.77 0.00
N SER A 101 -31.41 -19.66 1.29
CA SER A 101 -30.58 -18.62 1.86
C SER A 101 -29.92 -19.09 3.14
N PHE A 102 -28.80 -18.45 3.50
CA PHE A 102 -28.17 -18.66 4.79
C PHE A 102 -27.59 -17.37 5.36
N TYR A 103 -27.47 -17.33 6.68
CA TYR A 103 -26.87 -16.25 7.44
C TYR A 103 -25.56 -16.73 8.06
N LEU A 104 -24.43 -16.12 7.67
CA LEU A 104 -23.09 -16.47 8.13
C LEU A 104 -22.39 -15.23 8.69
N ALA A 105 -21.93 -15.34 9.93
CA ALA A 105 -21.14 -14.36 10.69
C ALA A 105 -21.63 -12.88 10.73
N GLY A 106 -22.88 -12.61 10.35
CA GLY A 106 -23.41 -11.24 10.24
C GLY A 106 -23.92 -10.86 8.85
N VAL A 107 -23.66 -11.70 7.84
CA VAL A 107 -23.95 -11.46 6.42
C VAL A 107 -25.04 -12.42 5.92
N TRP A 108 -25.98 -11.87 5.17
CA TRP A 108 -26.99 -12.64 4.44
C TRP A 108 -26.43 -13.14 3.09
N TRP A 109 -26.59 -14.42 2.80
CA TRP A 109 -26.18 -15.05 1.54
C TRP A 109 -27.38 -15.69 0.83
N ASN A 110 -27.58 -15.28 -0.42
CA ASN A 110 -28.52 -15.93 -1.34
C ASN A 110 -27.73 -16.92 -2.20
N HIS A 111 -28.24 -18.13 -2.40
CA HIS A 111 -27.60 -19.15 -3.23
C HIS A 111 -28.63 -19.82 -4.14
N ASP A 112 -28.16 -20.43 -5.23
CA ASP A 112 -28.99 -21.31 -6.05
C ASP A 112 -28.59 -22.76 -5.78
N THR A 113 -29.58 -23.65 -5.61
CA THR A 113 -29.34 -25.10 -5.68
C THR A 113 -29.45 -25.54 -7.14
N THR A 114 -28.43 -26.18 -7.69
CA THR A 114 -28.44 -26.61 -9.11
C THR A 114 -28.81 -28.08 -9.29
N HIS A 115 -28.42 -28.94 -8.36
CA HIS A 115 -28.67 -30.38 -8.38
C HIS A 115 -28.49 -30.98 -6.99
N TYR A 116 -28.90 -32.22 -6.82
CA TYR A 116 -28.63 -33.01 -5.61
C TYR A 116 -28.21 -34.44 -5.95
N TYR A 117 -27.80 -35.16 -4.92
CA TYR A 117 -27.39 -36.55 -4.97
C TYR A 117 -28.07 -37.35 -3.85
N THR A 118 -28.73 -38.46 -4.21
CA THR A 118 -29.33 -39.39 -3.23
C THR A 118 -28.31 -40.44 -2.78
N MET A 119 -27.88 -40.40 -1.52
CA MET A 119 -26.95 -41.36 -0.92
C MET A 119 -27.65 -42.13 0.22
N GLY A 120 -28.26 -43.26 -0.14
CA GLY A 120 -29.05 -44.05 0.81
C GLY A 120 -30.22 -43.23 1.37
N ASN A 121 -30.16 -42.91 2.66
CA ASN A 121 -31.18 -42.10 3.35
C ASN A 121 -30.84 -40.59 3.38
N THR A 122 -29.69 -40.17 2.85
CA THR A 122 -29.21 -38.78 2.89
C THR A 122 -29.32 -38.13 1.51
N THR A 123 -29.82 -36.89 1.47
CA THR A 123 -29.78 -36.04 0.28
C THR A 123 -28.65 -35.04 0.43
N VAL A 124 -27.69 -35.02 -0.50
CA VAL A 124 -26.61 -34.03 -0.55
C VAL A 124 -26.97 -33.01 -1.63
N CYS A 125 -27.16 -31.75 -1.24
CA CYS A 125 -27.61 -30.67 -2.11
C CYS A 125 -26.43 -29.81 -2.55
N HIS A 126 -26.24 -29.63 -3.86
CA HIS A 126 -25.14 -28.81 -4.39
C HIS A 126 -25.60 -27.37 -4.65
N ILE A 127 -24.89 -26.42 -4.04
CA ILE A 127 -25.20 -24.99 -4.05
C ILE A 127 -24.10 -24.16 -4.66
N ILE A 128 -24.54 -23.07 -5.28
CA ILE A 128 -23.66 -22.08 -5.89
C ILE A 128 -24.04 -20.67 -5.44
N VAL A 129 -23.04 -19.80 -5.36
CA VAL A 129 -23.24 -18.35 -5.20
C VAL A 129 -22.60 -17.65 -6.40
N PRO A 130 -23.36 -17.40 -7.49
CA PRO A 130 -22.79 -17.06 -8.80
C PRO A 130 -21.95 -15.78 -8.80
N GLN A 131 -22.32 -14.78 -7.99
CA GLN A 131 -21.61 -13.49 -7.92
C GLN A 131 -20.19 -13.63 -7.36
N TYR A 132 -19.90 -14.75 -6.70
CA TYR A 132 -18.65 -14.98 -5.98
C TYR A 132 -17.89 -16.19 -6.49
N ASN A 133 -18.43 -16.93 -7.48
CA ASN A 133 -17.89 -18.23 -7.91
C ASN A 133 -17.66 -19.16 -6.70
N THR A 134 -18.60 -19.12 -5.75
CA THR A 134 -18.61 -20.02 -4.60
C THR A 134 -19.43 -21.26 -4.95
N HIS A 135 -18.89 -22.45 -4.68
CA HIS A 135 -19.56 -23.74 -4.91
C HIS A 135 -19.41 -24.62 -3.67
N GLY A 136 -20.38 -25.48 -3.40
CA GLY A 136 -20.35 -26.31 -2.21
C GLY A 136 -21.53 -27.26 -2.07
N ASN A 137 -21.51 -28.07 -1.02
CA ASN A 137 -22.58 -29.03 -0.72
C ASN A 137 -23.13 -28.78 0.69
N TYR A 138 -24.44 -29.01 0.88
CA TYR A 138 -25.08 -29.07 2.19
C TYR A 138 -25.88 -30.36 2.41
N VAL A 139 -26.05 -30.71 3.68
CA VAL A 139 -26.94 -31.79 4.15
C VAL A 139 -27.79 -31.27 5.31
N ILE A 140 -29.11 -31.47 5.24
CA ILE A 140 -30.05 -31.20 6.33
C ILE A 140 -30.32 -32.51 7.08
N HIS A 141 -30.13 -32.49 8.40
CA HIS A 141 -30.29 -33.65 9.26
C HIS A 141 -31.70 -33.72 9.83
N TYR A 142 -32.62 -34.34 9.07
CA TYR A 142 -33.96 -34.64 9.57
C TYR A 142 -33.89 -35.75 10.64
N ALA A 143 -34.18 -35.40 11.89
CA ALA A 143 -34.34 -36.38 12.96
C ALA A 143 -35.56 -37.29 12.70
N PRO A 144 -35.58 -38.54 13.20
CA PRO A 144 -36.79 -39.35 13.23
C PRO A 144 -37.93 -38.60 13.96
N PRO A 145 -39.20 -38.78 13.56
CA PRO A 145 -40.32 -37.91 13.95
C PRO A 145 -40.70 -37.89 15.46
N ASN A 146 -39.92 -38.54 16.33
CA ASN A 146 -40.17 -38.65 17.77
C ASN A 146 -39.13 -37.92 18.66
N SER A 147 -38.18 -37.15 18.11
CA SER A 147 -37.06 -36.60 18.91
C SER A 147 -36.58 -35.17 18.59
N SER A 148 -37.48 -34.18 18.56
CA SER A 148 -37.14 -32.78 18.90
C SER A 148 -38.38 -31.88 19.02
N THR A 149 -38.39 -30.98 20.01
CA THR A 149 -39.39 -29.91 20.17
C THR A 149 -39.00 -28.59 19.49
N SER A 150 -37.84 -28.53 18.82
CA SER A 150 -37.40 -27.38 18.02
C SER A 150 -37.92 -27.46 16.59
N SER A 151 -38.43 -26.34 16.06
CA SER A 151 -38.88 -26.24 14.65
C SER A 151 -37.74 -26.25 13.63
N CYS A 152 -36.54 -25.88 14.05
CA CYS A 152 -35.33 -25.91 13.21
C CYS A 152 -34.53 -27.21 13.46
N VAL A 153 -33.87 -27.69 12.41
CA VAL A 153 -33.10 -28.94 12.35
C VAL A 153 -31.62 -28.67 12.04
N PRO A 154 -30.66 -29.54 12.42
CA PRO A 154 -29.24 -29.32 12.13
C PRO A 154 -28.94 -29.33 10.61
N VAL A 155 -27.96 -28.54 10.21
CA VAL A 155 -27.43 -28.50 8.83
C VAL A 155 -25.90 -28.41 8.87
N GLU A 156 -25.25 -29.17 7.99
CA GLU A 156 -23.82 -29.03 7.69
C GLU A 156 -23.64 -28.54 6.25
N VAL A 157 -22.68 -27.64 6.06
CA VAL A 157 -22.32 -27.07 4.75
C VAL A 157 -20.80 -27.07 4.61
N TYR A 158 -20.31 -27.25 3.38
CA TYR A 158 -19.00 -26.71 3.02
C TYR A 158 -19.11 -25.83 1.78
N LEU A 159 -18.28 -24.80 1.73
CA LEU A 159 -18.14 -23.91 0.58
C LEU A 159 -16.68 -23.83 0.15
N TYR A 160 -16.47 -23.64 -1.15
CA TYR A 160 -15.23 -23.16 -1.74
C TYR A 160 -15.51 -21.86 -2.48
N HIS A 161 -14.89 -20.77 -2.02
CA HIS A 161 -14.94 -19.47 -2.67
C HIS A 161 -13.68 -19.26 -3.52
N ALA A 162 -13.85 -19.14 -4.84
CA ALA A 162 -12.74 -18.96 -5.75
C ALA A 162 -12.03 -17.60 -5.60
N SER A 163 -10.69 -17.63 -5.63
CA SER A 163 -9.88 -16.41 -5.78
C SER A 163 -9.63 -16.08 -7.27
N ILE A 164 -8.85 -15.04 -7.53
CA ILE A 164 -8.29 -14.68 -8.84
C ILE A 164 -7.11 -15.62 -9.21
N GLY A 165 -6.44 -16.21 -8.23
CA GLY A 165 -5.44 -17.25 -8.43
C GLY A 165 -6.04 -18.63 -8.77
N PHE A 166 -5.18 -19.63 -9.04
CA PHE A 166 -5.59 -21.03 -9.21
C PHE A 166 -5.88 -21.72 -7.85
N TYR A 167 -6.69 -21.08 -7.00
CA TYR A 167 -7.08 -21.62 -5.71
C TYR A 167 -8.42 -21.06 -5.24
N SER A 168 -9.04 -21.79 -4.30
CA SER A 168 -10.26 -21.40 -3.61
C SER A 168 -10.07 -21.48 -2.09
N PHE A 169 -10.66 -20.54 -1.36
CA PHE A 169 -10.76 -20.59 0.10
C PHE A 169 -11.85 -21.60 0.50
N TYR A 170 -11.58 -22.42 1.50
CA TYR A 170 -12.49 -23.42 2.04
C TYR A 170 -13.14 -22.96 3.34
N GLU A 171 -14.43 -23.19 3.46
CA GLU A 171 -15.22 -23.05 4.69
C GLU A 171 -15.93 -24.37 4.98
N ARG A 172 -15.84 -24.86 6.23
CA ARG A 172 -16.83 -25.79 6.80
C ARG A 172 -17.68 -25.02 7.79
N GLU A 173 -18.99 -25.16 7.64
CA GLU A 173 -20.00 -24.46 8.42
C GLU A 173 -20.98 -25.46 9.01
N VAL A 174 -21.38 -25.20 10.25
CA VAL A 174 -22.37 -25.99 10.99
C VAL A 174 -23.44 -25.06 11.55
N GLY A 175 -24.68 -25.52 11.61
CA GLY A 175 -25.76 -24.64 12.04
C GLY A 175 -27.13 -25.29 12.08
N THR A 176 -28.17 -24.46 11.96
CA THR A 176 -29.58 -24.89 11.97
C THR A 176 -30.34 -24.34 10.78
N TYR A 177 -31.08 -25.22 10.10
CA TYR A 177 -32.04 -24.88 9.06
C TYR A 177 -33.45 -24.76 9.65
N CYS A 178 -34.13 -23.64 9.37
CA CYS A 178 -35.48 -23.35 9.85
C CYS A 178 -36.49 -23.41 8.69
N PRO A 179 -37.35 -24.45 8.60
CA PRO A 179 -38.25 -24.67 7.46
C PRO A 179 -39.24 -23.53 7.19
N GLU A 180 -39.70 -22.84 8.24
CA GLU A 180 -40.67 -21.74 8.17
C GLU A 180 -40.18 -20.58 7.29
N ASN A 181 -38.89 -20.25 7.41
CA ASN A 181 -38.25 -19.15 6.68
C ASN A 181 -37.26 -19.63 5.59
N ARG A 182 -37.15 -20.95 5.37
CA ARG A 182 -36.22 -21.61 4.42
C ARG A 182 -34.74 -21.23 4.54
N MET A 183 -34.34 -20.77 5.72
CA MET A 183 -33.03 -20.17 5.97
C MET A 183 -32.16 -21.07 6.84
N GLY A 184 -30.88 -21.19 6.49
CA GLY A 184 -29.82 -21.70 7.38
C GLY A 184 -29.21 -20.60 8.25
N SER A 185 -29.09 -20.81 9.57
CA SER A 185 -28.25 -20.01 10.46
C SER A 185 -26.94 -20.75 10.70
N LEU A 186 -25.84 -20.25 10.13
CA LEU A 186 -24.56 -20.98 10.02
C LEU A 186 -23.44 -20.31 10.82
N VAL A 187 -22.54 -21.14 11.34
CA VAL A 187 -21.32 -20.73 12.04
C VAL A 187 -20.14 -21.49 11.46
N LEU A 188 -19.07 -20.76 11.15
CA LEU A 188 -17.81 -21.33 10.69
C LEU A 188 -17.15 -22.23 11.75
N GLU A 189 -16.74 -23.42 11.33
CA GLU A 189 -16.01 -24.39 12.14
C GLU A 189 -14.56 -24.54 11.67
N VAL A 190 -14.31 -24.66 10.36
CA VAL A 190 -12.99 -24.93 9.78
C VAL A 190 -12.73 -24.03 8.56
N LEU A 191 -11.48 -23.58 8.43
CA LEU A 191 -10.96 -22.89 7.24
C LEU A 191 -9.84 -23.69 6.58
N GLY A 192 -9.61 -23.40 5.31
CA GLY A 192 -8.46 -23.88 4.56
C GLY A 192 -8.38 -23.23 3.17
N ALA A 193 -7.52 -23.74 2.30
CA ALA A 193 -7.47 -23.36 0.90
C ALA A 193 -7.10 -24.58 0.05
N TYR A 194 -7.60 -24.66 -1.19
CA TYR A 194 -7.28 -25.76 -2.11
C TYR A 194 -7.01 -25.24 -3.53
N ASP A 195 -6.07 -25.87 -4.24
CA ASP A 195 -5.68 -25.50 -5.61
C ASP A 195 -6.75 -25.99 -6.62
N ILE A 196 -7.89 -25.29 -6.65
CA ILE A 196 -9.03 -25.54 -7.54
C ILE A 196 -9.70 -24.21 -7.91
N ASN A 197 -10.19 -24.08 -9.15
CA ASN A 197 -10.96 -22.93 -9.62
C ASN A 197 -11.72 -23.28 -10.93
N GLY A 198 -12.57 -22.38 -11.41
CA GLY A 198 -13.23 -22.46 -12.72
C GLY A 198 -14.21 -23.64 -12.83
N SER A 199 -14.21 -24.33 -13.98
CA SER A 199 -15.06 -25.50 -14.21
C SER A 199 -14.75 -26.66 -13.26
N LEU A 200 -13.47 -26.87 -12.92
CA LEU A 200 -13.05 -27.91 -11.98
C LEU A 200 -13.69 -27.73 -10.60
N LEU A 201 -13.89 -26.48 -10.17
CA LEU A 201 -14.57 -26.17 -8.92
C LEU A 201 -16.08 -26.46 -9.00
N ALA A 202 -16.73 -26.11 -10.11
CA ALA A 202 -18.16 -26.37 -10.34
C ALA A 202 -18.49 -27.87 -10.51
N GLU A 203 -17.48 -28.70 -10.78
CA GLU A 203 -17.58 -30.15 -10.92
C GLU A 203 -17.05 -30.92 -9.69
N ASP A 204 -16.54 -30.22 -8.66
CA ASP A 204 -15.94 -30.85 -7.49
C ASP A 204 -16.97 -31.54 -6.59
N THR A 205 -16.90 -32.87 -6.55
CA THR A 205 -17.70 -33.72 -5.65
C THR A 205 -17.11 -33.84 -4.25
N GLY A 206 -15.96 -33.23 -3.98
CA GLY A 206 -15.26 -33.31 -2.69
C GLY A 206 -14.30 -34.49 -2.60
N SER A 207 -13.65 -34.66 -1.44
CA SER A 207 -12.81 -35.82 -1.14
C SER A 207 -12.55 -35.93 0.35
N THR A 208 -12.43 -37.16 0.85
CA THR A 208 -12.03 -37.48 2.23
C THR A 208 -10.52 -37.34 2.48
N LYS A 209 -9.72 -37.22 1.40
CA LYS A 209 -8.28 -36.97 1.49
C LYS A 209 -8.01 -35.54 2.00
N PRO A 210 -6.91 -35.32 2.77
CA PRO A 210 -6.47 -33.96 3.11
C PRO A 210 -6.27 -33.11 1.86
N ARG A 211 -6.78 -31.88 1.90
CA ARG A 211 -6.65 -30.87 0.85
C ARG A 211 -5.82 -29.69 1.37
N VAL A 212 -5.04 -29.08 0.49
CA VAL A 212 -4.19 -27.92 0.78
C VAL A 212 -3.91 -27.15 -0.53
N SER A 213 -3.70 -25.84 -0.43
CA SER A 213 -3.30 -25.01 -1.57
C SER A 213 -1.80 -24.69 -1.51
N TYR A 214 -1.04 -25.22 -2.45
CA TYR A 214 0.35 -24.84 -2.64
C TYR A 214 0.45 -23.44 -3.26
N TRP A 215 -0.51 -23.03 -4.10
CA TRP A 215 -0.53 -21.69 -4.68
C TRP A 215 -0.67 -20.61 -3.61
N TYR A 216 -1.69 -20.71 -2.75
CA TYR A 216 -1.90 -19.78 -1.64
C TYR A 216 -0.72 -19.79 -0.67
N SER A 217 -0.20 -20.99 -0.35
CA SER A 217 0.99 -21.12 0.51
C SER A 217 2.18 -20.32 -0.04
N VAL A 218 2.51 -20.48 -1.32
CA VAL A 218 3.65 -19.78 -1.94
C VAL A 218 3.39 -18.28 -2.06
N VAL A 219 2.24 -17.86 -2.60
CA VAL A 219 1.93 -16.43 -2.82
C VAL A 219 1.79 -15.69 -1.50
N GLY A 220 1.10 -16.28 -0.52
CA GLY A 220 0.96 -15.72 0.83
C GLY A 220 2.30 -15.66 1.58
N PHE A 221 3.17 -16.66 1.44
CA PHE A 221 4.53 -16.60 1.99
C PHE A 221 5.36 -15.47 1.37
N VAL A 222 5.35 -15.34 0.04
CA VAL A 222 6.02 -14.25 -0.67
C VAL A 222 5.51 -12.88 -0.20
N TRP A 223 4.21 -12.75 0.03
CA TRP A 223 3.60 -11.52 0.56
C TRP A 223 4.08 -11.19 1.98
N LEU A 224 4.05 -12.16 2.90
CA LEU A 224 4.51 -11.99 4.28
C LEU A 224 6.01 -11.67 4.33
N ALA A 225 6.82 -12.37 3.54
CA ALA A 225 8.25 -12.10 3.42
C ALA A 225 8.50 -10.68 2.89
N TYR A 226 7.77 -10.26 1.86
CA TYR A 226 7.82 -8.89 1.32
C TYR A 226 7.48 -7.84 2.40
N ARG A 227 6.36 -8.01 3.11
CA ARG A 227 5.94 -7.12 4.21
C ARG A 227 6.99 -7.07 5.33
N ALA A 228 7.54 -8.21 5.74
CA ALA A 228 8.60 -8.30 6.74
C ALA A 228 9.87 -7.55 6.32
N LEU A 229 10.27 -7.64 5.04
CA LEU A 229 11.41 -6.88 4.50
C LEU A 229 11.17 -5.36 4.50
N ILE A 230 9.96 -4.91 4.15
CA ILE A 230 9.56 -3.48 4.23
C ILE A 230 9.58 -2.99 5.69
N ILE A 231 9.08 -3.79 6.63
CA ILE A 231 9.06 -3.48 8.06
C ILE A 231 10.49 -3.43 8.63
N ARG A 232 11.37 -4.36 8.24
CA ARG A 232 12.81 -4.32 8.56
C ARG A 232 13.51 -3.09 7.97
N ARG A 233 13.18 -2.73 6.72
CA ARG A 233 13.69 -1.51 6.07
C ARG A 233 13.30 -0.28 6.89
N SER A 234 12.02 -0.16 7.25
CA SER A 234 11.47 0.89 8.10
C SER A 234 12.16 0.96 9.47
N TYR A 235 12.37 -0.15 10.17
CA TYR A 235 13.09 -0.20 11.45
C TYR A 235 14.45 0.51 11.39
N ILE A 236 15.26 0.19 10.37
CA ILE A 236 16.59 0.78 10.20
C ILE A 236 16.48 2.30 9.90
N LEU A 237 15.47 2.72 9.12
CA LEU A 237 15.24 4.12 8.79
C LEU A 237 14.80 4.93 10.02
N CYS A 238 13.83 4.43 10.78
CA CYS A 238 13.36 4.98 12.06
C CYS A 238 14.50 5.11 13.07
N ARG A 239 15.29 4.05 13.24
CA ARG A 239 16.45 4.05 14.13
C ARG A 239 17.50 5.11 13.75
N ARG A 240 17.94 5.14 12.49
CA ARG A 240 18.92 6.12 12.00
C ARG A 240 18.40 7.56 12.05
N TYR A 241 17.09 7.77 11.88
CA TYR A 241 16.50 9.11 11.98
C TYR A 241 16.40 9.58 13.42
N GLY A 242 15.88 8.74 14.32
CA GLY A 242 15.81 9.02 15.75
C GLY A 242 17.18 9.33 16.35
N GLN A 243 18.19 8.51 16.07
CA GLN A 243 19.56 8.74 16.50
C GLN A 243 20.12 10.09 16.04
N ARG A 244 19.78 10.54 14.82
CA ARG A 244 20.17 11.86 14.33
C ARG A 244 19.45 12.99 15.06
N CYS A 245 18.14 12.85 15.30
CA CYS A 245 17.39 13.82 16.10
C CYS A 245 17.97 13.93 17.51
N ASP A 246 18.16 12.79 18.19
CA ASP A 246 18.71 12.72 19.54
C ASP A 246 20.15 13.29 19.59
N SER A 247 21.01 13.01 18.60
CA SER A 247 22.38 13.56 18.53
C SER A 247 22.43 15.06 18.27
N MET A 248 21.41 15.62 17.63
CA MET A 248 21.31 17.06 17.32
C MET A 248 20.48 17.84 18.36
N GLY A 249 20.02 17.19 19.43
CA GLY A 249 19.15 17.80 20.45
C GLY A 249 17.75 18.16 19.94
N GLU A 250 17.31 17.54 18.85
CA GLU A 250 16.11 17.92 18.12
C GLU A 250 14.84 17.28 18.67
N ILE A 251 13.82 18.11 18.90
CA ILE A 251 12.54 17.68 19.48
C ILE A 251 11.54 17.41 18.37
N VAL A 252 11.19 16.14 18.20
CA VAL A 252 10.15 15.67 17.28
C VAL A 252 8.88 15.31 18.07
N ARG A 253 7.71 15.77 17.61
CA ARG A 253 6.40 15.52 18.24
C ARG A 253 5.80 14.18 17.80
N GLN A 254 4.86 13.63 18.58
CA GLN A 254 4.19 12.37 18.29
C GLN A 254 3.55 12.30 16.88
N HIS A 255 2.91 13.38 16.43
CA HIS A 255 2.29 13.43 15.10
C HIS A 255 3.33 13.41 13.96
N GLU A 256 4.46 14.11 14.14
CA GLU A 256 5.59 14.12 13.19
C GLU A 256 6.25 12.72 13.11
N ILE A 257 6.35 12.02 14.25
CA ILE A 257 6.83 10.64 14.37
C ILE A 257 5.92 9.67 13.60
N ILE A 258 4.59 9.80 13.72
CA ILE A 258 3.62 8.97 12.99
C ILE A 258 3.79 9.13 11.47
N VAL A 259 3.88 10.37 10.98
CA VAL A 259 4.10 10.65 9.55
C VAL A 259 5.39 10.01 9.04
N PHE A 260 6.50 10.16 9.78
CA PHE A 260 7.78 9.56 9.39
C PHE A 260 7.72 8.03 9.30
N VAL A 261 7.09 7.38 10.30
CA VAL A 261 6.92 5.92 10.30
C VAL A 261 6.09 5.49 9.08
N GLN A 262 4.98 6.18 8.78
CA GLN A 262 4.09 5.82 7.67
C GLN A 262 4.70 6.06 6.27
N GLU A 263 5.57 7.06 6.08
CA GLU A 263 6.42 7.16 4.87
C GLU A 263 7.43 6.01 4.83
N SER A 264 8.09 5.67 5.95
CA SER A 264 9.13 4.62 5.96
C SER A 264 8.60 3.20 5.68
N ILE A 265 7.33 2.92 6.04
CA ILE A 265 6.60 1.67 5.80
C ILE A 265 5.94 1.65 4.39
N ARG A 266 6.10 2.70 3.57
CA ARG A 266 5.61 2.76 2.18
C ARG A 266 5.95 1.48 1.40
N LEU A 267 4.95 0.89 0.76
CA LEU A 267 5.09 -0.40 0.10
C LEU A 267 6.03 -0.35 -1.11
N SER A 268 5.93 0.66 -1.97
CA SER A 268 6.79 0.83 -3.14
C SER A 268 8.14 1.48 -2.80
N ALA A 269 9.14 1.26 -3.65
CA ALA A 269 10.39 2.01 -3.65
C ALA A 269 10.27 3.33 -4.44
N HIS A 270 11.12 4.30 -4.12
CA HIS A 270 11.29 5.50 -4.94
C HIS A 270 11.93 5.15 -6.28
N GLY A 271 11.24 5.49 -7.37
CA GLY A 271 11.61 5.11 -8.74
C GLY A 271 11.10 3.72 -9.17
N ALA A 272 10.20 3.08 -8.43
CA ALA A 272 9.51 1.89 -8.89
C ALA A 272 8.76 2.13 -10.21
N THR A 273 8.76 1.14 -11.11
CA THR A 273 8.00 1.18 -12.37
C THR A 273 6.53 0.79 -12.17
N ASN A 274 5.66 1.12 -13.12
CA ASN A 274 4.25 0.70 -13.03
C ASN A 274 4.05 -0.82 -13.17
N CYS A 275 4.95 -1.54 -13.86
CA CYS A 275 4.96 -3.00 -13.84
C CYS A 275 5.25 -3.55 -12.43
N GLN A 276 6.25 -3.01 -11.72
CA GLN A 276 6.54 -3.39 -10.34
C GLN A 276 5.39 -3.04 -9.38
N ARG A 277 4.70 -1.91 -9.59
CA ARG A 277 3.48 -1.56 -8.85
C ARG A 277 2.31 -2.51 -9.15
N ALA A 278 2.16 -2.99 -10.39
CA ALA A 278 1.12 -3.95 -10.75
C ALA A 278 1.33 -5.33 -10.10
N VAL A 279 2.57 -5.81 -10.02
CA VAL A 279 2.91 -7.03 -9.26
C VAL A 279 2.59 -6.84 -7.77
N LEU A 280 2.98 -5.70 -7.19
CA LEU A 280 2.64 -5.37 -5.81
C LEU A 280 1.12 -5.26 -5.58
N LEU A 281 0.38 -4.71 -6.55
CA LEU A 281 -1.07 -4.58 -6.52
C LEU A 281 -1.76 -5.95 -6.49
N TYR A 282 -1.33 -6.89 -7.33
CA TYR A 282 -1.81 -8.27 -7.33
C TYR A 282 -1.67 -8.92 -5.95
N ILE A 283 -0.48 -8.86 -5.36
CA ILE A 283 -0.21 -9.48 -4.06
C ILE A 283 -0.98 -8.78 -2.92
N ILE A 284 -1.21 -7.45 -3.01
CA ILE A 284 -2.10 -6.74 -2.08
C ILE A 284 -3.54 -7.26 -2.18
N VAL A 285 -4.06 -7.52 -3.39
CA VAL A 285 -5.43 -8.00 -3.59
C VAL A 285 -5.63 -9.37 -2.96
N GLU A 286 -4.69 -10.31 -3.11
CA GLU A 286 -4.76 -11.63 -2.43
C GLU A 286 -4.78 -11.49 -0.89
N GLY A 287 -4.04 -10.51 -0.35
CA GLY A 287 -4.06 -10.15 1.07
C GLY A 287 -5.37 -9.48 1.52
N VAL A 288 -5.99 -8.66 0.66
CA VAL A 288 -7.32 -8.08 0.90
C VAL A 288 -8.39 -9.18 0.89
N MET A 289 -8.38 -10.08 -0.09
CA MET A 289 -9.34 -11.19 -0.18
C MET A 289 -9.28 -12.08 1.06
N SER A 290 -8.07 -12.45 1.52
CA SER A 290 -7.90 -13.21 2.77
C SER A 290 -8.52 -12.49 3.99
N ASP A 291 -8.33 -11.18 4.08
CA ASP A 291 -8.87 -10.38 5.20
C ASP A 291 -10.39 -10.20 5.13
N LEU A 292 -10.94 -10.03 3.93
CA LEU A 292 -12.39 -9.95 3.68
C LEU A 292 -13.07 -11.27 4.04
N PHE A 293 -12.46 -12.40 3.65
CA PHE A 293 -12.96 -13.74 3.93
C PHE A 293 -13.09 -13.98 5.45
N LEU A 294 -12.05 -13.65 6.23
CA LEU A 294 -12.12 -13.75 7.69
C LEU A 294 -13.21 -12.87 8.33
N ILE A 295 -13.57 -11.74 7.71
CA ILE A 295 -14.64 -10.84 8.19
C ILE A 295 -16.04 -11.41 7.91
N ILE A 296 -16.19 -12.21 6.85
CA ILE A 296 -17.46 -12.86 6.53
C ILE A 296 -17.61 -14.25 7.15
N ALA A 297 -16.50 -14.86 7.60
CA ALA A 297 -16.47 -16.19 8.19
C ALA A 297 -16.51 -16.15 9.74
N PHE A 298 -15.80 -15.20 10.39
CA PHE A 298 -15.71 -15.15 11.86
C PHE A 298 -16.60 -14.08 12.51
N GLY A 299 -17.48 -14.52 13.43
CA GLY A 299 -18.21 -13.64 14.34
C GLY A 299 -17.41 -13.19 15.59
N GLY A 300 -18.04 -12.35 16.42
CA GLY A 300 -17.59 -12.05 17.78
C GLY A 300 -16.46 -11.01 17.88
N TRP A 301 -15.53 -11.17 18.84
CA TRP A 301 -14.48 -10.18 19.08
C TRP A 301 -13.33 -10.21 18.06
N SER A 302 -13.07 -11.36 17.45
CA SER A 302 -12.01 -11.55 16.44
C SER A 302 -12.19 -10.62 15.23
N ILE A 303 -13.43 -10.39 14.81
CA ILE A 303 -13.76 -9.54 13.65
C ILE A 303 -13.26 -8.10 13.80
N LYS A 304 -13.30 -7.56 15.03
CA LYS A 304 -12.89 -6.17 15.33
C LYS A 304 -11.40 -5.95 15.08
N ILE A 305 -10.59 -7.00 15.30
CA ILE A 305 -9.16 -7.00 15.02
C ILE A 305 -8.92 -7.12 13.52
N GLN A 306 -9.73 -7.94 12.84
CA GLN A 306 -9.64 -8.14 11.39
C GLN A 306 -9.96 -6.86 10.60
N TYR A 307 -10.90 -6.02 11.07
CA TYR A 307 -11.15 -4.69 10.50
C TYR A 307 -9.90 -3.79 10.45
N VAL A 308 -8.97 -3.94 11.39
CA VAL A 308 -7.71 -3.17 11.39
C VAL A 308 -6.76 -3.68 10.30
N SER A 309 -6.69 -5.00 10.09
CA SER A 309 -5.90 -5.60 9.00
C SER A 309 -6.46 -5.20 7.63
N LEU A 310 -7.78 -5.36 7.44
CA LEU A 310 -8.46 -4.98 6.20
C LEU A 310 -8.23 -3.50 5.89
N GLY A 311 -8.46 -2.61 6.85
CA GLY A 311 -8.26 -1.17 6.66
C GLY A 311 -6.81 -0.82 6.29
N TYR A 312 -5.83 -1.54 6.84
CA TYR A 312 -4.41 -1.36 6.49
C TYR A 312 -4.08 -1.86 5.07
N ASN A 313 -4.65 -2.99 4.64
CA ASN A 313 -4.49 -3.50 3.28
C ASN A 313 -5.22 -2.62 2.25
N LEU A 314 -6.44 -2.14 2.54
CA LEU A 314 -7.17 -1.17 1.72
C LEU A 314 -6.43 0.18 1.59
N SER A 315 -5.84 0.70 2.67
CA SER A 315 -5.00 1.90 2.62
C SER A 315 -3.75 1.68 1.73
N GLY A 316 -3.17 0.47 1.76
CA GLY A 316 -2.11 0.04 0.85
C GLY A 316 -2.55 0.03 -0.62
N LEU A 317 -3.69 -0.62 -0.91
CA LEU A 317 -4.34 -0.71 -2.22
C LEU A 317 -4.56 0.68 -2.83
N MET A 318 -5.26 1.55 -2.10
CA MET A 318 -5.58 2.92 -2.52
C MET A 318 -4.34 3.74 -2.88
N LEU A 319 -3.24 3.55 -2.14
CA LEU A 319 -2.01 4.31 -2.36
C LEU A 319 -1.18 3.76 -3.51
N VAL A 320 -1.10 2.45 -3.70
CA VAL A 320 -0.44 1.86 -4.89
C VAL A 320 -1.19 2.22 -6.18
N LEU A 321 -2.54 2.18 -6.16
CA LEU A 321 -3.36 2.64 -7.29
C LEU A 321 -3.10 4.11 -7.64
N PHE A 322 -3.10 5.00 -6.64
CA PHE A 322 -2.82 6.42 -6.89
C PHE A 322 -1.38 6.66 -7.39
N GLU A 323 -0.39 5.91 -6.91
CA GLU A 323 0.98 6.01 -7.41
C GLU A 323 1.13 5.61 -8.90
N ILE A 324 0.35 4.64 -9.38
CA ILE A 324 0.35 4.25 -10.81
C ILE A 324 -0.14 5.42 -11.67
N ILE A 325 -1.21 6.10 -11.24
CA ILE A 325 -1.78 7.30 -11.89
C ILE A 325 -0.83 8.50 -11.77
N GLU A 326 -0.16 8.66 -10.63
CA GLU A 326 0.81 9.73 -10.41
C GLU A 326 2.06 9.55 -11.28
N HIS A 327 2.49 8.30 -11.51
CA HIS A 327 3.61 7.97 -12.39
C HIS A 327 3.25 8.01 -13.88
N SER A 328 2.00 7.76 -14.27
CA SER A 328 1.58 7.80 -15.69
C SER A 328 1.49 9.21 -16.27
N GLN A 329 1.63 10.25 -15.44
CA GLN A 329 1.55 11.67 -15.82
C GLN A 329 0.22 12.09 -16.47
N TRP A 330 -0.85 11.29 -16.30
CA TRP A 330 -2.18 11.60 -16.86
C TRP A 330 -2.85 12.83 -16.21
N LEU A 331 -2.38 13.26 -15.04
CA LEU A 331 -2.92 14.41 -14.32
C LEU A 331 -1.97 15.61 -14.41
N GLN A 332 -2.50 16.76 -14.83
CA GLN A 332 -1.80 18.03 -14.69
C GLN A 332 -1.46 18.31 -13.21
N GLU A 333 -0.30 18.92 -12.94
CA GLU A 333 0.23 19.18 -11.58
C GLU A 333 -0.81 19.80 -10.63
N LYS A 334 -1.61 20.77 -11.11
CA LYS A 334 -2.69 21.40 -10.33
C LYS A 334 -3.74 20.40 -9.85
N TRP A 335 -4.14 19.45 -10.70
CA TRP A 335 -5.11 18.41 -10.37
C TRP A 335 -4.48 17.28 -9.56
N ARG A 336 -3.25 16.85 -9.90
CA ARG A 336 -2.45 15.90 -9.09
C ARG A 336 -2.40 16.35 -7.63
N LEU A 337 -1.97 17.59 -7.38
CA LEU A 337 -1.86 18.13 -6.03
C LEU A 337 -3.21 18.28 -5.34
N ARG A 338 -4.26 18.74 -6.05
CA ARG A 338 -5.60 18.87 -5.47
C ARG A 338 -6.18 17.53 -5.04
N ILE A 339 -6.08 16.50 -5.89
CA ILE A 339 -6.51 15.13 -5.59
C ILE A 339 -5.70 14.55 -4.44
N LYS A 340 -4.36 14.70 -4.47
CA LYS A 340 -3.47 14.22 -3.40
C LYS A 340 -3.79 14.86 -2.05
N ARG A 341 -4.03 16.17 -1.99
CA ARG A 341 -4.40 16.86 -0.74
C ARG A 341 -5.82 16.52 -0.25
N LEU A 342 -6.77 16.29 -1.15
CA LEU A 342 -8.16 16.01 -0.77
C LEU A 342 -8.40 14.57 -0.31
N PHE A 343 -7.80 13.59 -0.99
CA PHE A 343 -8.05 12.16 -0.75
C PHE A 343 -6.88 11.42 -0.11
N PHE A 344 -5.66 11.98 -0.15
CA PHE A 344 -4.43 11.31 0.27
C PHE A 344 -3.68 12.17 1.31
N SER A 345 -4.34 12.39 2.46
CA SER A 345 -3.79 13.13 3.60
C SER A 345 -3.57 12.26 4.84
N TYR A 346 -2.53 12.55 5.61
CA TYR A 346 -2.21 11.86 6.86
C TYR A 346 -3.33 11.93 7.90
N GLU A 347 -4.09 13.02 7.88
CA GLU A 347 -5.20 13.25 8.81
C GLU A 347 -6.46 12.44 8.46
N THR A 348 -6.58 11.91 7.24
CA THR A 348 -7.76 11.15 6.78
C THR A 348 -7.49 9.73 6.29
N ALA A 349 -6.22 9.34 6.05
CA ALA A 349 -5.83 8.10 5.34
C ALA A 349 -6.13 6.74 6.00
N ILE A 350 -6.81 6.75 7.16
CA ILE A 350 -7.26 5.55 7.88
C ILE A 350 -8.77 5.63 8.19
N ILE A 351 -9.38 6.82 8.18
CA ILE A 351 -10.77 6.99 8.65
C ILE A 351 -11.76 6.39 7.66
N GLY A 352 -11.57 6.63 6.35
CA GLY A 352 -12.42 6.02 5.31
C GLY A 352 -12.33 4.50 5.31
N GLU A 353 -11.11 3.97 5.44
CA GLU A 353 -10.83 2.54 5.54
C GLU A 353 -11.49 1.87 6.76
N LEU A 354 -11.45 2.50 7.94
CA LEU A 354 -12.11 1.97 9.14
C LEU A 354 -13.64 2.02 9.03
N VAL A 355 -14.20 3.08 8.44
CA VAL A 355 -15.65 3.18 8.19
C VAL A 355 -16.10 2.10 7.22
N VAL A 356 -15.35 1.85 6.13
CA VAL A 356 -15.64 0.72 5.23
C VAL A 356 -15.56 -0.60 5.98
N ALA A 357 -14.50 -0.85 6.75
CA ALA A 357 -14.34 -2.11 7.45
C ALA A 357 -15.52 -2.41 8.40
N VAL A 358 -16.01 -1.40 9.14
CA VAL A 358 -17.20 -1.53 10.01
C VAL A 358 -18.49 -1.73 9.21
N MET A 359 -18.67 -1.02 8.08
CA MET A 359 -19.88 -1.10 7.26
C MET A 359 -19.90 -2.30 6.31
N PHE A 360 -18.80 -3.04 6.16
CA PHE A 360 -18.60 -4.02 5.09
C PHE A 360 -19.64 -5.14 5.10
N GLN A 361 -19.96 -5.71 6.27
CA GLN A 361 -20.95 -6.78 6.40
C GLN A 361 -22.38 -6.33 6.02
N ALA A 362 -22.75 -5.10 6.41
CA ALA A 362 -24.04 -4.51 6.06
C ALA A 362 -24.14 -4.23 4.55
N PHE A 363 -23.05 -3.71 3.95
CA PHE A 363 -22.95 -3.54 2.51
C PHE A 363 -23.09 -4.88 1.76
N LEU A 364 -22.37 -5.93 2.15
CA LEU A 364 -22.49 -7.25 1.51
C LEU A 364 -23.91 -7.82 1.63
N SER A 365 -24.54 -7.68 2.80
CA SER A 365 -25.93 -8.15 2.99
C SER A 365 -26.92 -7.43 2.07
N GLN A 366 -26.71 -6.14 1.80
CA GLN A 366 -27.53 -5.39 0.83
C GLN A 366 -27.21 -5.78 -0.61
N PHE A 367 -25.92 -5.96 -0.95
CA PHE A 367 -25.47 -6.38 -2.27
C PHE A 367 -25.99 -7.77 -2.64
N ASN A 368 -25.93 -8.72 -1.71
CA ASN A 368 -26.45 -10.07 -1.87
C ASN A 368 -27.98 -10.09 -2.04
N ASN A 369 -28.70 -9.16 -1.40
CA ASN A 369 -30.15 -9.03 -1.54
C ASN A 369 -30.63 -8.28 -2.78
N SER A 370 -29.71 -7.69 -3.57
CA SER A 370 -30.03 -7.06 -4.85
C SER A 370 -30.46 -8.08 -5.92
N ASP A 371 -30.89 -7.59 -7.09
CA ASP A 371 -31.24 -8.44 -8.25
C ASP A 371 -30.09 -9.33 -8.76
N LEU A 372 -28.85 -9.08 -8.32
CA LEU A 372 -27.72 -9.98 -8.58
C LEU A 372 -27.96 -11.41 -8.09
N LYS A 373 -28.87 -11.65 -7.14
CA LYS A 373 -29.29 -13.01 -6.76
C LYS A 373 -29.86 -13.83 -7.93
N ARG A 374 -30.35 -13.18 -9.00
CA ARG A 374 -30.84 -13.83 -10.24
C ARG A 374 -29.79 -13.94 -11.35
N SER A 375 -28.50 -13.79 -11.04
CA SER A 375 -27.44 -13.71 -12.06
C SER A 375 -26.87 -15.06 -12.54
N ASN A 376 -27.37 -16.19 -12.03
CA ASN A 376 -26.94 -17.52 -12.45
C ASN A 376 -27.03 -17.77 -13.98
N PRO A 377 -28.11 -17.38 -14.70
CA PRO A 377 -28.15 -17.53 -16.16
C PRO A 377 -27.02 -16.75 -16.87
N THR A 378 -26.66 -15.57 -16.35
CA THR A 378 -25.53 -14.78 -16.85
C THR A 378 -24.20 -15.47 -16.57
N ALA A 379 -24.03 -16.02 -15.36
CA ALA A 379 -22.83 -16.74 -14.97
C ALA A 379 -22.64 -18.04 -15.78
N LEU A 380 -23.71 -18.76 -16.10
CA LEU A 380 -23.68 -19.90 -17.01
C LEU A 380 -23.30 -19.48 -18.45
N ALA A 381 -23.77 -18.31 -18.91
CA ALA A 381 -23.47 -17.81 -20.25
C ALA A 381 -22.01 -17.32 -20.43
N VAL A 382 -21.34 -16.84 -19.38
CA VAL A 382 -19.98 -16.25 -19.46
C VAL A 382 -18.91 -16.99 -18.64
N SER A 383 -19.27 -18.06 -17.93
CA SER A 383 -18.56 -18.71 -16.81
C SER A 383 -18.67 -18.00 -15.46
N TYR A 384 -18.84 -18.80 -14.39
CA TYR A 384 -18.86 -18.32 -13.00
C TYR A 384 -17.60 -17.54 -12.61
N TYR A 385 -16.43 -17.96 -13.10
CA TYR A 385 -15.16 -17.28 -12.85
C TYR A 385 -15.18 -15.84 -13.38
N LEU A 386 -15.49 -15.64 -14.66
CA LEU A 386 -15.52 -14.30 -15.27
C LEU A 386 -16.61 -13.42 -14.65
N TRP A 387 -17.79 -13.99 -14.38
CA TRP A 387 -18.87 -13.26 -13.72
C TRP A 387 -18.49 -12.81 -12.30
N SER A 388 -17.83 -13.67 -11.52
CA SER A 388 -17.33 -13.33 -10.19
C SER A 388 -16.26 -12.23 -10.22
N VAL A 389 -15.36 -12.21 -11.21
CA VAL A 389 -14.39 -11.12 -11.38
C VAL A 389 -15.12 -9.78 -11.62
N ILE A 390 -16.20 -9.76 -12.39
CA ILE A 390 -17.02 -8.57 -12.61
C ILE A 390 -17.72 -8.12 -11.32
N CYS A 391 -18.36 -9.05 -10.59
CA CYS A 391 -19.03 -8.74 -9.32
C CYS A 391 -18.05 -8.25 -8.25
N HIS A 392 -16.87 -8.86 -8.11
CA HIS A 392 -15.81 -8.38 -7.22
C HIS A 392 -15.27 -7.00 -7.65
N ALA A 393 -15.14 -6.73 -8.95
CA ALA A 393 -14.75 -5.40 -9.41
C ALA A 393 -15.79 -4.32 -9.03
N VAL A 394 -17.09 -4.64 -9.10
CA VAL A 394 -18.16 -3.75 -8.60
C VAL A 394 -18.03 -3.53 -7.09
N VAL A 395 -17.81 -4.58 -6.30
CA VAL A 395 -17.56 -4.48 -4.84
C VAL A 395 -16.37 -3.57 -4.54
N VAL A 396 -15.24 -3.74 -5.23
CA VAL A 396 -14.04 -2.90 -5.06
C VAL A 396 -14.32 -1.44 -5.44
N VAL A 397 -15.03 -1.18 -6.53
CA VAL A 397 -15.41 0.19 -6.93
C VAL A 397 -16.30 0.86 -5.87
N ILE A 398 -17.26 0.13 -5.29
CA ILE A 398 -18.12 0.66 -4.22
C ILE A 398 -17.33 0.93 -2.95
N ILE A 399 -16.44 0.01 -2.53
CA ILE A 399 -15.51 0.21 -1.41
C ILE A 399 -14.69 1.50 -1.61
N ILE A 400 -14.09 1.67 -2.79
CA ILE A 400 -13.30 2.87 -3.12
C ILE A 400 -14.19 4.12 -3.04
N ALA A 401 -15.40 4.09 -3.58
CA ALA A 401 -16.34 5.21 -3.51
C ALA A 401 -16.69 5.60 -2.07
N ILE A 402 -16.89 4.64 -1.16
CA ILE A 402 -17.15 4.89 0.26
C ILE A 402 -15.91 5.47 0.96
N ILE A 403 -14.71 4.92 0.71
CA ILE A 403 -13.45 5.49 1.27
C ILE A 403 -13.30 6.96 0.85
N LEU A 404 -13.53 7.27 -0.42
CA LEU A 404 -13.41 8.62 -0.95
C LEU A 404 -14.52 9.56 -0.43
N SER A 405 -15.76 9.08 -0.30
CA SER A 405 -16.89 9.86 0.23
C SER A 405 -16.77 10.16 1.72
N VAL A 406 -16.06 9.35 2.49
CA VAL A 406 -15.72 9.62 3.90
C VAL A 406 -14.49 10.53 4.02
N ARG A 407 -13.42 10.25 3.27
CA ARG A 407 -12.16 11.03 3.36
C ARG A 407 -12.34 12.49 2.94
N MET A 408 -13.12 12.75 1.90
CA MET A 408 -13.26 14.10 1.30
C MET A 408 -13.94 15.11 2.26
N PRO A 409 -15.12 14.85 2.85
CA PRO A 409 -15.76 15.77 3.79
C PRO A 409 -14.92 15.98 5.06
N ILE A 410 -14.27 14.92 5.57
CA ILE A 410 -13.42 15.02 6.76
C ILE A 410 -12.17 15.86 6.47
N ALA A 411 -11.55 15.72 5.30
CA ALA A 411 -10.43 16.57 4.89
C ALA A 411 -10.86 18.04 4.77
N ILE A 412 -12.01 18.32 4.14
CA ILE A 412 -12.58 19.68 4.04
C ILE A 412 -12.86 20.26 5.43
N LEU A 413 -13.52 19.50 6.30
CA LEU A 413 -13.85 19.91 7.67
C LEU A 413 -12.58 20.20 8.49
N TYR A 414 -11.58 19.32 8.43
CA TYR A 414 -10.29 19.51 9.11
C TYR A 414 -9.58 20.78 8.63
N VAL A 415 -9.49 20.99 7.31
CA VAL A 415 -8.87 22.18 6.72
C VAL A 415 -9.64 23.45 7.07
N TRP A 416 -10.97 23.41 7.05
CA TRP A 416 -11.82 24.53 7.45
C TRP A 416 -11.62 24.90 8.93
N LEU A 417 -11.68 23.92 9.84
CA LEU A 417 -11.50 24.15 11.27
C LEU A 417 -10.11 24.69 11.61
N LYS A 418 -9.06 24.16 10.97
CA LYS A 418 -7.67 24.49 11.29
C LYS A 418 -7.14 25.75 10.60
N HIS A 419 -7.47 25.95 9.32
CA HIS A 419 -6.90 27.03 8.50
C HIS A 419 -7.90 28.13 8.13
N ARG A 420 -9.21 27.92 8.39
CA ARG A 420 -10.30 28.84 8.01
C ARG A 420 -10.30 29.21 6.52
N SER A 421 -9.72 28.36 5.67
CA SER A 421 -9.57 28.57 4.24
C SER A 421 -9.37 27.25 3.50
N LEU A 422 -10.12 27.05 2.42
CA LEU A 422 -9.99 25.89 1.53
C LEU A 422 -8.83 26.02 0.52
N MET A 423 -8.06 27.11 0.57
CA MET A 423 -6.91 27.32 -0.31
C MET A 423 -5.83 26.22 -0.19
N ILE A 424 -5.77 25.50 0.93
CA ILE A 424 -4.86 24.35 1.11
C ILE A 424 -5.00 23.36 -0.06
N PHE A 425 -6.20 23.14 -0.60
CA PHE A 425 -6.41 22.18 -1.69
C PHE A 425 -5.97 22.69 -3.08
N SER A 426 -5.80 24.00 -3.28
CA SER A 426 -5.66 24.59 -4.62
C SER A 426 -4.44 25.49 -4.81
N ALA A 427 -3.88 26.05 -3.73
CA ALA A 427 -2.76 26.98 -3.81
C ALA A 427 -1.42 26.24 -4.05
N PRO A 428 -0.47 26.84 -4.79
CA PRO A 428 0.78 26.20 -5.16
C PRO A 428 1.75 26.08 -3.97
N CYS A 429 2.58 25.04 -3.99
CA CYS A 429 3.72 24.86 -3.11
C CYS A 429 4.86 24.17 -3.86
N CYS A 430 5.99 24.85 -4.04
CA CYS A 430 7.13 24.30 -4.78
C CYS A 430 7.76 23.06 -4.11
N VAL A 431 7.59 22.90 -2.79
CA VAL A 431 8.03 21.70 -2.05
C VAL A 431 7.21 20.47 -2.45
N ASP A 432 5.90 20.60 -2.71
CA ASP A 432 5.07 19.49 -3.20
C ASP A 432 5.47 19.04 -4.61
N THR A 433 5.91 19.98 -5.45
CA THR A 433 6.46 19.70 -6.78
C THR A 433 7.85 19.07 -6.68
N ALA A 434 8.72 19.53 -5.76
CA ALA A 434 10.04 18.92 -5.52
C ALA A 434 9.94 17.50 -4.93
N MET A 435 8.98 17.25 -4.03
CA MET A 435 8.65 15.89 -3.58
C MET A 435 8.12 15.03 -4.73
N GLY A 436 7.20 15.56 -5.55
CA GLY A 436 6.55 14.81 -6.60
C GLY A 436 5.83 13.57 -6.07
N SER A 437 6.21 12.40 -6.59
CA SER A 437 5.71 11.08 -6.15
C SER A 437 6.48 10.48 -4.96
N ARG A 438 7.54 11.14 -4.46
CA ARG A 438 8.38 10.63 -3.35
C ARG A 438 7.71 10.71 -1.98
N SER A 439 6.75 11.62 -1.79
CA SER A 439 5.80 11.59 -0.66
C SER A 439 4.62 10.67 -1.03
N ARG A 440 4.18 9.85 -0.06
CA ARG A 440 3.03 8.94 -0.16
C ARG A 440 1.73 9.69 0.11
N LEU A 441 1.71 10.49 1.16
CA LEU A 441 0.55 11.27 1.63
C LEU A 441 0.97 12.73 1.89
N THR A 442 0.00 13.63 1.90
CA THR A 442 0.19 15.04 2.27
C THR A 442 -0.17 15.27 3.75
N MET A 443 0.47 16.25 4.39
CA MET A 443 0.18 16.63 5.77
C MET A 443 -0.60 17.95 5.76
N LEU A 444 -1.94 17.88 5.76
CA LEU A 444 -2.81 19.06 5.64
C LEU A 444 -2.59 20.05 6.77
N GLY A 445 -2.30 19.53 7.96
CA GLY A 445 -1.98 20.27 9.16
C GLY A 445 -0.54 20.82 9.20
N GLY A 446 0.30 20.47 8.22
CA GLY A 446 1.69 20.90 8.09
C GLY A 446 1.90 22.13 7.21
N TYR A 447 0.86 22.60 6.51
CA TYR A 447 0.92 23.84 5.74
C TYR A 447 0.68 25.08 6.60
N CYS A 448 1.07 26.24 6.08
CA CYS A 448 0.60 27.55 6.50
C CYS A 448 0.50 28.48 5.28
N ILE A 449 -0.52 29.34 5.29
CA ILE A 449 -0.82 30.26 4.20
C ILE A 449 -0.09 31.59 4.45
N ARG A 450 0.57 32.14 3.41
CA ARG A 450 1.12 33.50 3.42
C ARG A 450 1.08 34.07 2.00
N ASN A 451 0.52 35.27 1.81
CA ASN A 451 0.42 35.97 0.53
C ASN A 451 -0.13 35.04 -0.58
N SER A 452 -1.30 34.44 -0.33
CA SER A 452 -1.99 33.47 -1.22
C SER A 452 -1.22 32.19 -1.58
N ASN A 453 -0.08 31.93 -0.94
CA ASN A 453 0.84 30.83 -1.22
C ASN A 453 0.95 29.86 -0.02
N LEU A 454 1.23 28.58 -0.28
CA LEU A 454 1.39 27.56 0.77
C LEU A 454 2.87 27.33 1.10
N TYR A 455 3.18 27.31 2.38
CA TYR A 455 4.50 26.96 2.91
C TYR A 455 4.36 25.83 3.92
N TYR A 456 5.22 24.82 3.84
CA TYR A 456 5.36 23.84 4.90
C TYR A 456 6.00 24.46 6.13
N THR A 457 5.53 24.04 7.31
CA THR A 457 6.19 24.36 8.58
C THR A 457 7.47 23.53 8.75
N LYS A 458 8.39 23.98 9.60
CA LYS A 458 9.63 23.25 9.91
C LYS A 458 9.32 21.86 10.51
N GLU A 459 8.25 21.77 11.28
CA GLU A 459 7.69 20.54 11.85
C GLU A 459 7.27 19.55 10.75
N ALA A 460 6.58 20.02 9.72
CA ALA A 460 6.14 19.16 8.62
C ALA A 460 7.31 18.67 7.77
N LEU A 461 8.28 19.54 7.49
CA LEU A 461 9.52 19.16 6.80
C LEU A 461 10.28 18.07 7.60
N LYS A 462 10.35 18.20 8.93
CA LYS A 462 10.89 17.17 9.84
C LYS A 462 10.05 15.90 9.86
N ALA A 463 8.72 15.99 9.78
CA ALA A 463 7.83 14.84 9.70
C ALA A 463 8.09 13.99 8.44
N PHE A 464 8.32 14.63 7.30
CA PHE A 464 8.76 13.98 6.06
C PHE A 464 10.23 13.52 6.05
N GLY A 465 10.98 13.75 7.14
CA GLY A 465 12.41 13.43 7.22
C GLY A 465 13.29 14.26 6.29
N MET A 466 12.83 15.45 5.89
CA MET A 466 13.59 16.36 5.04
C MET A 466 14.72 17.05 5.82
N LEU A 467 15.83 17.24 5.13
CA LEU A 467 17.05 17.83 5.63
C LEU A 467 17.53 18.90 4.65
N LYS A 468 18.40 19.78 5.13
CA LYS A 468 19.15 20.74 4.32
C LYS A 468 20.56 20.21 4.12
N MET A 469 21.11 20.37 2.92
CA MET A 469 22.55 20.24 2.65
C MET A 469 23.15 21.60 2.30
N GLU A 470 24.34 21.87 2.81
CA GLU A 470 25.17 23.02 2.44
C GLU A 470 26.41 22.53 1.70
N GLU A 471 26.62 23.05 0.49
CA GLU A 471 27.75 22.73 -0.39
C GLU A 471 28.05 23.96 -1.25
N ASP A 472 29.33 24.38 -1.31
CA ASP A 472 29.81 25.50 -2.14
C ASP A 472 29.01 26.81 -2.02
N GLY A 473 28.51 27.09 -0.80
CA GLY A 473 27.66 28.26 -0.51
C GLY A 473 26.20 28.13 -0.96
N ALA A 474 25.85 27.07 -1.69
CA ALA A 474 24.48 26.75 -2.07
C ALA A 474 23.77 25.88 -1.02
N GLU A 475 22.45 26.04 -0.93
CA GLU A 475 21.60 25.21 -0.09
C GLU A 475 20.74 24.26 -0.93
N TYR A 476 20.62 23.01 -0.48
CA TYR A 476 19.85 21.98 -1.18
C TYR A 476 18.84 21.30 -0.26
N LEU A 477 17.66 20.98 -0.81
CA LEU A 477 16.65 20.16 -0.17
C LEU A 477 17.02 18.69 -0.34
N VAL A 478 17.17 18.01 0.78
CA VAL A 478 17.57 16.60 0.84
C VAL A 478 16.47 15.77 1.47
N MET A 479 16.23 14.59 0.90
CA MET A 479 15.41 13.56 1.53
C MET A 479 16.10 12.21 1.45
N ARG A 480 15.55 11.22 2.18
CA ARG A 480 16.07 9.86 2.16
C ARG A 480 15.39 9.04 1.07
N ARG A 481 16.17 8.42 0.18
CA ARG A 481 15.67 7.51 -0.85
C ARG A 481 15.29 6.16 -0.24
N LEU A 482 14.07 5.72 -0.52
CA LEU A 482 13.55 4.39 -0.19
C LEU A 482 13.85 3.44 -1.33
N TYR A 483 14.75 2.48 -1.10
CA TYR A 483 14.93 1.32 -1.96
C TYR A 483 13.92 0.22 -1.56
N TRP A 484 13.79 -0.84 -2.37
CA TRP A 484 12.88 -1.95 -2.09
C TRP A 484 13.16 -2.59 -0.72
N PHE A 485 14.35 -3.18 -0.55
CA PHE A 485 14.74 -3.90 0.68
C PHE A 485 16.07 -3.41 1.28
N ALA A 486 16.93 -2.81 0.45
CA ALA A 486 18.22 -2.27 0.88
C ALA A 486 18.07 -0.99 1.71
N VAL A 487 18.99 -0.78 2.65
CA VAL A 487 19.14 0.49 3.37
C VAL A 487 20.62 0.92 3.35
N PRO A 488 21.14 1.41 2.22
CA PRO A 488 22.50 1.93 2.11
C PRO A 488 22.77 2.97 3.20
N LYS A 489 24.02 3.11 3.66
CA LYS A 489 24.39 4.16 4.62
C LYS A 489 24.12 5.54 4.01
N ASP A 490 24.53 5.71 2.76
CA ASP A 490 24.47 6.94 1.98
C ASP A 490 23.25 6.92 1.06
N ASN A 491 22.06 6.88 1.68
CA ASN A 491 20.77 6.95 0.97
C ASN A 491 20.08 8.32 1.08
N LEU A 492 20.85 9.39 1.32
CA LEU A 492 20.35 10.75 1.20
C LEU A 492 20.56 11.25 -0.24
N ILE A 493 19.50 11.81 -0.82
CA ILE A 493 19.51 12.39 -2.16
C ILE A 493 19.09 13.85 -2.12
N VAL A 494 19.73 14.66 -2.95
CA VAL A 494 19.28 16.02 -3.28
C VAL A 494 18.09 15.92 -4.22
N ILE A 495 17.02 16.67 -3.93
CA ILE A 495 15.78 16.73 -4.74
C ILE A 495 15.42 18.15 -5.21
N GLY A 496 16.12 19.17 -4.72
CA GLY A 496 15.94 20.55 -5.18
C GLY A 496 16.97 21.52 -4.61
N VAL A 497 17.09 22.68 -5.23
CA VAL A 497 17.92 23.81 -4.78
C VAL A 497 17.05 24.76 -3.96
N VAL A 498 17.55 25.26 -2.82
CA VAL A 498 16.79 26.11 -1.90
C VAL A 498 17.21 27.57 -2.03
N TYR A 499 16.33 28.40 -2.58
CA TYR A 499 16.53 29.83 -2.69
C TYR A 499 15.72 30.55 -1.61
N GLY A 500 16.32 30.78 -0.43
CA GLY A 500 15.61 31.37 0.69
C GLY A 500 14.43 30.51 1.16
N ARG A 501 13.18 30.89 0.83
CA ARG A 501 11.99 30.08 1.16
C ARG A 501 11.49 29.20 0.01
N TRP A 502 12.03 29.35 -1.18
CA TRP A 502 11.59 28.64 -2.38
C TRP A 502 12.46 27.42 -2.62
N VAL A 503 11.92 26.40 -3.28
CA VAL A 503 12.64 25.20 -3.70
C VAL A 503 12.44 25.01 -5.20
N GLU A 504 13.53 24.87 -5.94
CA GLU A 504 13.50 24.53 -7.36
C GLU A 504 13.88 23.05 -7.53
N PRO A 505 13.02 22.19 -8.10
CA PRO A 505 13.34 20.78 -8.32
C PRO A 505 14.59 20.64 -9.21
N CYS A 506 15.44 19.66 -8.91
CA CYS A 506 16.63 19.35 -9.70
C CYS A 506 16.80 17.84 -9.91
N ASN A 507 17.76 17.45 -10.75
CA ASN A 507 18.12 16.05 -10.95
C ASN A 507 18.60 15.42 -9.63
N GLU A 508 18.22 14.16 -9.39
CA GLU A 508 18.66 13.43 -8.20
C GLU A 508 20.18 13.24 -8.23
N ARG A 509 20.85 13.60 -7.12
CA ARG A 509 22.26 13.28 -6.89
C ARG A 509 22.51 12.91 -5.42
N SER A 510 23.58 12.17 -5.19
CA SER A 510 24.06 11.86 -3.84
C SER A 510 24.42 13.11 -3.05
N CYS A 511 24.29 13.04 -1.73
CA CYS A 511 24.71 14.12 -0.85
C CYS A 511 26.22 14.07 -0.58
N THR A 512 26.88 15.22 -0.78
CA THR A 512 28.32 15.43 -0.65
C THR A 512 28.66 16.53 0.37
N GLY A 513 27.73 17.44 0.65
CA GLY A 513 27.89 18.55 1.59
C GLY A 513 27.44 18.25 3.04
N THR A 514 27.47 19.30 3.88
CA THR A 514 27.12 19.20 5.31
C THR A 514 25.60 19.15 5.50
N ILE A 515 25.12 18.15 6.25
CA ILE A 515 23.69 17.92 6.49
C ILE A 515 23.21 18.56 7.79
N LYS A 516 22.13 19.35 7.73
CA LYS A 516 21.47 20.02 8.86
C LYS A 516 19.95 19.85 8.77
N PHE A 517 19.22 20.19 9.83
CA PHE A 517 17.75 20.30 9.76
C PHE A 517 17.31 21.61 9.10
N ILE A 518 16.08 21.63 8.58
CA ILE A 518 15.48 22.84 8.01
C ILE A 518 14.78 23.62 9.12
N GLU A 519 15.34 24.77 9.48
CA GLU A 519 14.83 25.61 10.59
C GLU A 519 13.74 26.59 10.15
N ARG A 520 13.55 26.78 8.84
CA ARG A 520 12.65 27.77 8.23
C ARG A 520 11.55 27.15 7.38
N LYS A 521 10.48 27.91 7.18
CA LYS A 521 9.33 27.51 6.34
C LYS A 521 9.72 27.56 4.86
N LEU A 522 9.38 26.53 4.08
CA LEU A 522 9.66 26.43 2.64
C LEU A 522 8.36 26.25 1.83
N GLY A 523 8.26 26.85 0.64
CA GLY A 523 7.08 26.73 -0.23
C GLY A 523 6.84 27.92 -1.17
N GLY A 524 5.57 28.09 -1.56
CA GLY A 524 5.06 29.05 -2.54
C GLY A 524 5.32 28.68 -4.01
N THR A 525 4.84 29.50 -4.95
CA THR A 525 5.06 29.33 -6.40
C THR A 525 6.55 29.34 -6.78
N SER A 526 7.00 28.32 -7.52
CA SER A 526 8.38 28.29 -8.07
C SER A 526 8.59 29.39 -9.11
N ARG A 527 9.80 29.98 -9.15
CA ARG A 527 10.23 30.98 -10.15
C ARG A 527 9.99 30.54 -11.59
N SER A 528 10.17 29.25 -11.89
CA SER A 528 9.89 28.65 -13.22
C SER A 528 8.44 28.85 -13.67
N ILE A 529 7.47 28.77 -12.74
CA ILE A 529 6.05 28.99 -13.04
C ILE A 529 5.77 30.48 -13.25
N THR A 530 6.40 31.35 -12.45
CA THR A 530 6.32 32.82 -12.63
C THR A 530 6.86 33.24 -14.00
N CYS A 531 7.97 32.64 -14.45
CA CYS A 531 8.51 32.86 -15.79
C CYS A 531 7.57 32.37 -16.90
N ARG A 532 6.91 31.20 -16.77
CA ARG A 532 5.93 30.75 -17.78
C ARG A 532 4.71 31.68 -17.85
N LEU A 533 4.22 32.18 -16.72
CA LEU A 533 3.12 33.15 -16.66
C LEU A 533 3.51 34.51 -17.24
N HIS A 534 4.75 34.96 -17.06
CA HIS A 534 5.24 36.20 -17.70
C HIS A 534 5.60 36.05 -19.19
N ARG A 535 5.90 34.82 -19.65
CA ARG A 535 6.28 34.57 -21.05
C ARG A 535 5.09 34.26 -21.97
N SER A 536 3.88 34.08 -21.43
CA SER A 536 2.66 33.86 -22.24
C SER A 536 2.11 35.13 -22.92
N THR A 537 2.78 36.27 -22.80
CA THR A 537 2.51 37.50 -23.58
C THR A 537 3.52 37.74 -24.72
N GLY A 538 4.47 36.82 -24.94
CA GLY A 538 5.47 36.93 -26.01
C GLY A 538 5.66 35.61 -26.75
N SER A 539 4.94 35.42 -27.85
CA SER A 539 5.08 34.23 -28.70
C SER A 539 6.43 34.25 -29.42
N ALA A 540 7.35 33.38 -28.99
CA ALA A 540 8.56 33.04 -29.72
C ALA A 540 8.56 31.52 -29.99
N LYS A 541 8.06 31.14 -31.18
CA LYS A 541 8.25 29.78 -31.71
C LYS A 541 9.74 29.57 -31.96
N VAL A 542 10.37 28.65 -31.25
CA VAL A 542 11.66 28.09 -31.65
C VAL A 542 11.37 26.78 -32.37
N MET A 543 11.80 26.68 -33.64
CA MET A 543 11.69 25.45 -34.42
C MET A 543 12.59 24.37 -33.80
N ALA A 544 12.03 23.20 -33.52
CA ALA A 544 12.82 22.01 -33.25
C ALA A 544 13.34 21.48 -34.59
N TRP A 545 14.65 21.53 -34.80
CA TRP A 545 15.30 20.86 -35.93
C TRP A 545 15.60 19.42 -35.53
N SER A 546 15.29 18.48 -36.43
CA SER A 546 15.51 17.04 -36.24
C SER A 546 16.54 16.56 -37.26
N GLY A 547 17.74 16.22 -36.79
CA GLY A 547 18.81 15.59 -37.56
C GLY A 547 19.62 14.64 -36.66
N PRO A 548 20.31 13.63 -37.21
CA PRO A 548 20.79 12.49 -36.44
C PRO A 548 22.08 12.75 -35.67
N ASP A 549 22.34 11.91 -34.67
CA ASP A 549 23.63 11.81 -33.98
C ASP A 549 24.75 11.42 -34.96
N ASP A 550 25.80 12.25 -35.04
CA ASP A 550 27.21 11.86 -35.10
C ASP A 550 28.08 13.10 -35.39
N GLY A 551 29.02 13.43 -34.49
CA GLY A 551 30.00 14.50 -34.74
C GLY A 551 30.44 15.29 -33.50
N VAL A 552 31.71 15.15 -33.14
CA VAL A 552 32.38 15.98 -32.13
C VAL A 552 32.38 17.45 -32.55
N LEU A 553 32.03 18.37 -31.64
CA LEU A 553 32.23 19.81 -31.82
C LEU A 553 33.13 20.41 -30.73
N PRO A 554 34.07 21.31 -31.09
CA PRO A 554 35.06 21.88 -30.18
C PRO A 554 34.53 23.06 -29.36
N ALA A 555 35.31 23.49 -28.36
CA ALA A 555 34.95 24.57 -27.44
C ALA A 555 34.77 25.93 -28.14
N PRO A 556 33.76 26.74 -27.76
CA PRO A 556 33.53 28.06 -28.36
C PRO A 556 34.54 29.10 -27.86
N VAL A 557 35.25 29.72 -28.81
CA VAL A 557 36.12 30.88 -28.62
C VAL A 557 35.27 32.13 -28.30
N ARG A 558 35.77 33.02 -27.44
CA ARG A 558 35.11 34.31 -27.12
C ARG A 558 35.10 35.24 -28.35
N PRO A 559 33.97 35.87 -28.70
CA PRO A 559 33.97 36.99 -29.64
C PRO A 559 34.59 38.24 -28.99
N VAL A 560 35.50 38.88 -29.71
CA VAL A 560 36.05 40.21 -29.40
C VAL A 560 35.12 41.27 -30.02
N PHE A 561 34.82 42.34 -29.28
CA PHE A 561 34.09 43.50 -29.80
C PHE A 561 34.98 44.39 -30.67
N PRO A 562 34.48 44.87 -31.83
CA PRO A 562 34.94 46.10 -32.47
C PRO A 562 34.01 47.30 -32.15
N LEU A 563 34.53 48.52 -32.22
CA LEU A 563 33.81 49.77 -31.94
C LEU A 563 32.94 50.27 -33.12
N GLN A 564 32.01 51.17 -32.81
CA GLN A 564 31.32 52.07 -33.75
C GLN A 564 32.31 53.01 -34.50
N PRO A 565 31.97 53.52 -35.69
CA PRO A 565 31.05 54.65 -35.91
C PRO A 565 29.96 54.33 -36.97
N GLY A 566 28.94 55.13 -37.27
CA GLY A 566 28.46 56.44 -36.78
C GLY A 566 27.47 57.06 -37.80
N THR A 567 26.60 57.97 -37.34
CA THR A 567 25.79 58.96 -38.11
C THR A 567 24.67 58.55 -39.10
N GLU A 568 23.57 59.33 -39.00
CA GLU A 568 22.64 59.84 -40.05
C GLU A 568 21.46 59.01 -40.62
N THR A 569 20.28 59.32 -40.05
CA THR A 569 19.02 59.75 -40.71
C THR A 569 18.60 59.21 -42.10
N ALA A 570 17.46 58.50 -42.11
CA ALA A 570 16.25 58.87 -42.85
C ALA A 570 15.01 58.24 -42.17
#